data_AF-A0A0Q7V0W9-F1
#
_entry.id   AF-A0A0Q7V0W9-F1
#
_cell.length_a   1.000
_cell.length_b   1.000
_cell.length_c   1.000
_cell.angle_alpha   90.00
_cell.angle_beta   90.00
_cell.angle_gamma   90.00
#
_symmetry.space_group_name_H-M   'P 1'
#
loop_
_entity.id
_entity.type
_entity.pdbx_description
1 polymer ?
#
loop_
_entity_poly.entity_id
_entity_poly.type
_entity_poly.pdbx_seq_one_letter_code
_entity_poly.pdbx_strand_id
1 'polypeptide(L)'
;MEQEPEDLGHGLPTAKVEALAGFGLSPEEIAHVLEVDLDLLTSSCARELESGRIKANLRVAESLYRKATGEGRESVTAAIFWLKTRARWKETSSTSTDVRVSFATHEEILEQLR
;
A
#
# COMPACT_ATOMS: atom_id res chain seq x y z
N MET A 1 -25.73 -18.38 -36.54
CA MET A 1 -24.61 -17.47 -36.85
C MET A 1 -23.56 -17.77 -35.79
N GLU A 2 -22.93 -18.92 -35.96
CA GLU A 2 -21.80 -19.33 -35.11
C GLU A 2 -20.63 -18.48 -35.57
N GLN A 3 -20.17 -17.59 -34.71
CA GLN A 3 -18.96 -16.82 -34.97
C GLN A 3 -17.81 -17.81 -34.80
N GLU A 4 -17.13 -18.13 -35.91
CA GLU A 4 -15.87 -18.87 -35.87
C GLU A 4 -14.86 -18.09 -35.01
N PRO A 5 -14.04 -18.78 -34.20
CA PRO A 5 -13.03 -18.11 -33.40
C PRO A 5 -12.01 -17.48 -34.35
N GLU A 6 -11.95 -16.15 -34.34
CA GLU A 6 -10.89 -15.41 -35.04
C GLU A 6 -9.53 -15.96 -34.56
N ASP A 7 -8.81 -16.55 -35.51
CA ASP A 7 -7.44 -17.01 -35.36
C ASP A 7 -6.56 -15.83 -34.94
N LEU A 8 -6.36 -15.66 -33.62
CA LEU A 8 -5.43 -14.69 -33.03
C LEU A 8 -3.99 -15.19 -33.22
N GLY A 9 -3.57 -15.31 -34.47
CA GLY A 9 -2.20 -15.56 -34.92
C GLY A 9 -1.26 -14.36 -34.71
N HIS A 10 -1.51 -13.55 -33.68
CA HIS A 10 -0.72 -12.40 -33.27
C HIS A 10 -0.58 -12.53 -31.76
N GLY A 11 0.64 -12.65 -31.25
CA GLY A 11 0.89 -12.91 -29.82
C GLY A 11 0.03 -12.02 -28.91
N LEU A 12 -0.35 -12.56 -27.75
CA LEU A 12 -1.29 -11.90 -26.81
C LEU A 12 -1.00 -10.39 -26.68
N PRO A 13 -2.04 -9.55 -26.53
CA PRO A 13 -1.90 -8.10 -26.42
C PRO A 13 -1.31 -7.73 -25.04
N THR A 14 -0.03 -8.02 -24.83
CA THR A 14 0.73 -7.89 -23.58
C THR A 14 0.65 -6.48 -22.99
N ALA A 15 0.75 -5.45 -23.83
CA ALA A 15 0.60 -4.06 -23.41
C ALA A 15 -0.80 -3.75 -22.84
N LYS A 16 -1.85 -4.37 -23.39
CA LYS A 16 -3.23 -4.20 -22.93
C LYS A 16 -3.44 -4.96 -21.61
N VAL A 17 -2.89 -6.16 -21.47
CA VAL A 17 -2.89 -6.92 -20.21
C VAL A 17 -2.23 -6.12 -19.08
N GLU A 18 -1.03 -5.57 -19.33
CA GLU A 18 -0.31 -4.77 -18.33
C GLU A 18 -1.12 -3.52 -17.92
N ALA A 19 -1.74 -2.83 -18.87
CA ALA A 19 -2.56 -1.65 -18.59
C ALA A 19 -3.79 -2.01 -17.73
N LEU A 20 -4.53 -3.05 -18.09
CA LEU A 20 -5.72 -3.49 -17.35
C LEU A 20 -5.37 -3.96 -15.93
N ALA A 21 -4.27 -4.72 -15.78
CA ALA A 21 -3.77 -5.10 -14.47
C ALA A 21 -3.35 -3.89 -13.63
N GLY A 22 -2.78 -2.87 -14.27
CA GLY A 22 -2.45 -1.59 -13.63
C GLY A 22 -3.69 -0.79 -13.18
N PHE A 23 -4.85 -1.01 -13.80
CA PHE A 23 -6.12 -0.44 -13.32
C PHE A 23 -6.73 -1.22 -12.15
N GLY A 24 -6.18 -2.39 -11.82
CA GLY A 24 -6.59 -3.21 -10.69
C GLY A 24 -7.57 -4.33 -11.03
N LEU A 25 -7.79 -4.63 -12.32
CA LEU A 25 -8.63 -5.76 -12.73
C LEU A 25 -7.96 -7.09 -12.38
N SER A 26 -8.78 -8.10 -12.09
CA SER A 26 -8.34 -9.46 -11.86
C SER A 26 -7.99 -10.18 -13.18
N PRO A 27 -7.16 -11.23 -13.16
CA PRO A 27 -6.88 -12.03 -14.36
C PRO A 27 -8.16 -12.56 -15.05
N GLU A 28 -9.20 -12.91 -14.28
CA GLU A 28 -10.49 -13.38 -14.79
C GLU A 28 -11.25 -12.26 -15.54
N GLU A 29 -11.29 -11.05 -14.98
CA GLU A 29 -11.89 -9.89 -15.62
C GLU A 29 -11.13 -9.51 -16.90
N ILE A 30 -9.80 -9.59 -16.87
CA ILE A 30 -8.94 -9.31 -18.02
C ILE A 30 -9.15 -10.36 -19.12
N ALA A 31 -9.21 -11.64 -18.76
CA ALA A 31 -9.48 -12.73 -19.69
C ALA A 31 -10.84 -12.53 -20.36
N HIS A 32 -11.86 -12.15 -19.59
CA HIS A 32 -13.19 -11.82 -20.12
C HIS A 32 -13.17 -10.61 -21.07
N VAL A 33 -12.49 -9.53 -20.72
CA VAL A 33 -12.39 -8.30 -21.55
C VAL A 33 -11.60 -8.53 -22.84
N LEU A 34 -10.65 -9.45 -22.83
CA LEU A 34 -9.81 -9.78 -23.98
C LEU A 34 -10.33 -10.97 -24.78
N GLU A 35 -11.41 -11.61 -24.32
CA GLU A 35 -11.97 -12.83 -24.90
C GLU A 35 -10.91 -13.93 -25.08
N VAL A 36 -10.02 -14.06 -24.10
CA VAL A 36 -8.96 -15.09 -24.06
C VAL A 36 -9.21 -16.08 -22.93
N ASP A 37 -8.67 -17.28 -23.10
CA ASP A 37 -8.66 -18.28 -22.03
C ASP A 37 -7.79 -17.82 -20.84
N LEU A 38 -8.28 -18.08 -19.62
CA LEU A 38 -7.63 -17.67 -18.38
C LEU A 38 -6.29 -18.39 -18.16
N ASP A 39 -6.21 -19.68 -18.48
CA ASP A 39 -4.99 -20.46 -18.31
C ASP A 39 -3.92 -20.00 -19.32
N LEU A 40 -4.34 -19.66 -20.54
CA LEU A 40 -3.46 -19.04 -21.52
C LEU A 40 -2.95 -17.66 -21.07
N LEU A 41 -3.83 -16.80 -20.56
CA LEU A 41 -3.48 -15.47 -20.07
C LEU A 41 -2.49 -15.54 -18.90
N THR A 42 -2.77 -16.39 -17.91
CA THR A 42 -1.96 -16.50 -16.70
C THR A 42 -0.60 -17.15 -16.98
N SER A 43 -0.53 -18.12 -17.88
CA SER A 43 0.74 -18.74 -18.28
C SER A 43 1.60 -17.85 -19.16
N SER A 44 1.00 -17.15 -20.13
CA SER A 44 1.73 -16.39 -21.15
C SER A 44 1.96 -14.92 -20.78
N CYS A 45 1.15 -14.35 -19.88
CA CYS A 45 1.21 -12.94 -19.50
C CYS A 45 1.35 -12.69 -17.98
N ALA A 46 1.87 -13.68 -17.22
CA ALA A 46 2.13 -13.54 -15.78
C ALA A 46 2.97 -12.29 -15.45
N ARG A 47 3.99 -12.03 -16.27
CA ARG A 47 4.92 -10.91 -16.08
C ARG A 47 4.20 -9.56 -16.26
N GLU A 48 3.34 -9.45 -17.25
CA GLU A 48 2.57 -8.26 -17.58
C GLU A 48 1.52 -7.97 -16.50
N LEU A 49 0.83 -9.01 -16.01
CA LEU A 49 -0.11 -8.90 -14.90
C LEU A 49 0.56 -8.31 -13.65
N GLU A 50 1.73 -8.84 -13.29
CA GLU A 50 2.46 -8.33 -12.13
C GLU A 50 3.08 -6.94 -12.40
N SER A 51 3.66 -6.75 -13.58
CA SER A 51 4.28 -5.47 -13.95
C SER A 51 3.27 -4.33 -13.96
N GLY A 52 2.04 -4.57 -14.42
CA GLY A 52 0.95 -3.60 -14.39
C GLY A 52 0.66 -3.10 -12.98
N ARG A 53 0.50 -4.04 -12.03
CA ARG A 53 0.26 -3.74 -10.61
C ARG A 53 1.41 -2.95 -10.00
N ILE A 54 2.66 -3.39 -10.24
CA ILE A 54 3.86 -2.70 -9.73
C ILE A 54 3.95 -1.28 -10.29
N LYS A 55 3.78 -1.11 -11.61
CA LYS A 55 3.86 0.19 -12.27
C LYS A 55 2.77 1.15 -11.81
N ALA A 56 1.55 0.65 -11.59
CA ALA A 56 0.47 1.46 -11.03
C ALA A 56 0.82 1.97 -9.63
N ASN A 57 1.27 1.07 -8.74
CA ASN A 57 1.72 1.44 -7.40
C ASN A 57 2.88 2.43 -7.45
N LEU A 58 3.85 2.24 -8.35
CA LEU A 58 4.98 3.14 -8.54
C LEU A 58 4.51 4.55 -8.96
N ARG A 59 3.59 4.66 -9.91
CA ARG A 59 3.05 5.97 -10.37
C ARG A 59 2.36 6.72 -9.24
N VAL A 60 1.58 6.01 -8.42
CA VAL A 60 0.94 6.61 -7.24
C VAL A 60 2.00 7.04 -6.22
N ALA A 61 2.99 6.20 -5.96
CA ALA A 61 4.10 6.51 -5.05
C ALA A 61 4.92 7.72 -5.54
N GLU A 62 5.22 7.82 -6.83
CA GLU A 62 5.91 8.96 -7.44
C GLU A 62 5.10 10.26 -7.31
N SER A 63 3.79 10.19 -7.57
CA SER A 63 2.88 11.32 -7.38
C SER A 63 2.89 11.81 -5.94
N LEU A 64 2.80 10.89 -4.97
CA LEU A 64 2.82 11.22 -3.56
C LEU A 64 4.18 11.76 -3.11
N TYR A 65 5.28 11.19 -3.61
CA TYR A 65 6.63 11.67 -3.35
C TYR A 65 6.81 13.12 -3.82
N ARG A 66 6.41 13.44 -5.06
CA ARG A 66 6.48 14.81 -5.58
C ARG A 66 5.66 15.80 -4.74
N LYS A 67 4.48 15.39 -4.26
CA LYS A 67 3.68 16.21 -3.33
C LYS A 67 4.40 16.42 -2.01
N ALA A 68 4.98 15.36 -1.43
CA ALA A 68 5.70 15.41 -0.16
C ALA A 68 7.00 16.23 -0.20
N THR A 69 7.65 16.33 -1.36
CA THR A 69 8.89 17.11 -1.53
C THR A 69 8.67 18.47 -2.18
N GLY A 70 7.43 18.79 -2.55
CA GLY A 70 7.06 20.06 -3.18
C GLY A 70 6.63 21.12 -2.16
N GLU A 71 6.11 22.22 -2.68
CA GLU A 71 5.50 23.29 -1.90
C GLU A 71 3.97 23.17 -1.93
N GLY A 72 3.28 23.74 -0.94
CA GLY A 72 1.82 23.74 -0.88
C GLY A 72 1.25 23.18 0.42
N ARG A 73 -0.06 23.36 0.62
CA ARG A 73 -0.76 22.99 1.86
C ARG A 73 -0.75 21.48 2.10
N GLU A 74 -0.82 20.70 1.03
CA GLU A 74 -0.82 19.23 1.05
C GLU A 74 0.56 18.60 1.26
N SER A 75 1.65 19.37 1.06
CA SER A 75 3.02 18.86 1.10
C SER A 75 3.40 18.33 2.48
N VAL A 76 3.15 19.11 3.54
CA VAL A 76 3.45 18.72 4.93
C VAL A 76 2.68 17.46 5.32
N THR A 77 1.41 17.34 4.94
CA THR A 77 0.60 16.14 5.22
C THR A 77 1.16 14.92 4.52
N ALA A 78 1.50 15.02 3.22
CA ALA A 78 2.10 13.92 2.47
C ALA A 78 3.47 13.52 3.05
N ALA A 79 4.30 14.47 3.46
CA ALA A 79 5.59 14.23 4.09
C ALA A 79 5.47 13.53 5.46
N ILE A 80 4.57 14.00 6.33
CA ILE A 80 4.29 13.36 7.63
C ILE A 80 3.81 11.92 7.40
N PHE A 81 2.86 11.72 6.49
CA PHE A 81 2.36 10.38 6.16
C PHE A 81 3.48 9.46 5.67
N TRP A 82 4.35 9.94 4.76
CA TRP A 82 5.49 9.18 4.26
C TRP A 82 6.45 8.77 5.38
N LEU A 83 6.77 9.71 6.28
CA LEU A 83 7.69 9.44 7.37
C LEU A 83 7.10 8.45 8.37
N LYS A 84 5.79 8.51 8.65
CA LYS A 84 5.10 7.54 9.50
C LYS A 84 5.05 6.14 8.86
N THR A 85 4.69 6.04 7.59
CA THR A 85 4.44 4.74 6.93
C THR A 85 5.68 4.06 6.38
N ARG A 86 6.68 4.84 5.91
CA ARG A 86 7.89 4.30 5.26
C ARG A 86 9.17 4.51 6.08
N ALA A 87 9.37 5.68 6.68
CA ALA A 87 10.53 5.94 7.55
C ALA A 87 10.33 5.47 8.99
N ARG A 88 9.15 4.91 9.29
CA ARG A 88 8.77 4.36 10.60
C ARG A 88 8.86 5.39 11.74
N TRP A 89 8.61 6.66 11.44
CA TRP A 89 8.43 7.66 12.48
C TRP A 89 7.21 7.30 13.33
N LYS A 90 7.44 7.19 14.63
CA LYS A 90 6.41 6.94 15.63
C LYS A 90 6.44 8.09 16.62
N GLU A 91 5.26 8.48 17.07
CA GLU A 91 5.15 9.44 18.16
C GLU A 91 5.63 8.78 19.45
N THR A 92 6.43 9.50 20.24
CA THR A 92 6.83 9.05 21.57
C THR A 92 5.61 9.21 22.48
N SER A 93 4.88 8.12 22.70
CA SER A 93 3.92 8.07 23.80
C SER A 93 4.71 8.05 25.10
N SER A 94 4.89 9.21 25.73
CA SER A 94 5.30 9.25 27.13
C SER A 94 4.16 8.63 27.93
N THR A 95 4.25 7.33 28.22
CA THR A 95 3.42 6.72 29.25
C THR A 95 3.71 7.51 30.52
N SER A 96 2.76 8.37 30.92
CA SER A 96 2.80 8.99 32.23
C SER A 96 2.69 7.84 33.22
N THR A 97 3.82 7.31 33.65
CA THR A 97 3.87 6.39 34.78
C THR A 97 3.34 7.20 35.94
N ASP A 98 2.13 6.86 36.38
CA ASP A 98 1.51 7.43 37.58
C ASP A 98 2.36 6.97 38.77
N VAL A 99 3.43 7.72 39.06
CA VAL A 99 4.28 7.46 40.20
C VAL A 99 3.43 7.83 41.41
N ARG A 100 2.87 6.82 42.08
CA ARG A 100 2.22 7.01 43.37
C ARG A 100 3.27 7.49 44.35
N VAL A 101 3.31 8.80 44.57
CA VAL A 101 4.06 9.39 45.68
C VAL A 101 3.22 9.15 46.93
N SER A 102 3.53 8.07 47.64
CA SER A 102 3.01 7.89 48.99
C SER A 102 3.74 8.86 49.91
N PHE A 103 3.01 9.81 50.47
CA PHE A 103 3.51 10.61 51.58
C PHE A 103 3.26 9.84 52.86
N ALA A 104 4.32 9.50 53.59
CA ALA A 104 4.19 8.93 54.92
C ALA A 104 3.57 9.98 55.84
N THR A 105 2.55 9.58 56.59
CA THR A 105 1.98 10.40 57.64
C THR A 105 3.00 10.55 58.77
N HIS A 106 2.89 11.64 59.54
CA HIS A 106 3.81 11.90 60.65
C HIS A 106 3.85 10.74 61.66
N GLU A 107 2.72 10.08 61.86
CA GLU A 107 2.56 8.95 62.78
C GLU A 107 3.34 7.71 62.33
N GLU A 108 3.30 7.38 61.04
CA GLU A 108 4.06 6.27 60.44
C GLU A 108 5.58 6.48 60.53
N ILE A 109 6.05 7.72 60.45
CA ILE A 109 7.47 8.06 60.59
C ILE A 109 7.94 7.85 62.03
N LEU A 110 7.09 8.20 63.01
CA LEU A 110 7.42 8.05 64.43
C LEU A 110 7.44 6.58 64.87
N GLU A 111 6.60 5.73 64.29
CA GLU A 111 6.56 4.29 64.61
C GLU A 111 7.82 3.55 64.14
N GLN A 112 8.47 4.01 63.06
CA GLN A 112 9.72 3.44 62.56
C GLN A 112 10.97 3.80 63.40
N LEU A 113 10.86 4.76 64.32
CA LEU A 113 11.97 5.22 65.16
C LEU A 113 11.95 4.63 66.59
N ARG A 114 11.04 3.71 66.87
CA ARG A 114 10.99 2.94 68.13
C ARG A 114 11.59 1.55 67.93
#